data_AF-A0A453QTE0-F1
#
_entry.id   AF-A0A453QTE0-F1
#
_cell.length_a   1.000
_cell.length_b   1.000
_cell.length_c   1.000
_cell.angle_alpha   90.00
_cell.angle_beta   90.00
_cell.angle_gamma   90.00
#
_symmetry.space_group_name_H-M   'P 1'
#
loop_
_entity.id
_entity.type
_entity.pdbx_description
1 polymer ?
#
loop_
_entity_poly.entity_id
_entity_poly.type
_entity_poly.pdbx_seq_one_letter_code
_entity_poly.pdbx_strand_id
1 'polypeptide(L)'
;MDRAVGPFTVPAGSMIVGTLISVVIFLGLLDRVLLPLWRRVTGHTPTPLQLVGAGQALTVLSMAASALVERERTATVRAHGQEGDPAWVSPLSAMWLVLPFAVAGAGEALHFPAQVTLYYQEFPPSLKNTATGMMAMIVALGFYLSTALVNIVQRATTWLPDNMNASRLENLYWLLTLLVALNFGYFLTCAKLYRYQNIGK
;
A
#
# COMPACT_ATOMS: atom_id res chain seq x y z
N MET A 1 -18.66 6.52 -7.18
CA MET A 1 -19.01 5.28 -6.46
C MET A 1 -20.05 5.63 -5.44
N ASP A 2 -21.05 4.77 -5.32
CA ASP A 2 -22.07 4.91 -4.30
C ASP A 2 -21.47 4.63 -2.92
N ARG A 3 -21.62 5.60 -2.01
CA ARG A 3 -21.08 5.54 -0.64
C ARG A 3 -22.17 5.22 0.39
N ALA A 4 -23.40 5.00 -0.05
CA ALA A 4 -24.49 4.59 0.82
C ALA A 4 -24.27 3.16 1.31
N VAL A 5 -24.27 2.99 2.64
CA VAL A 5 -24.33 1.72 3.34
C VAL A 5 -25.63 1.71 4.12
N GLY A 6 -26.69 1.22 3.48
CA GLY A 6 -28.05 1.35 4.00
C GLY A 6 -28.44 2.84 4.16
N PRO A 7 -28.83 3.31 5.36
CA PRO A 7 -29.23 4.71 5.57
C PRO A 7 -28.05 5.68 5.74
N PHE A 8 -26.82 5.19 5.84
CA PHE A 8 -25.64 6.03 6.15
C PHE A 8 -24.74 6.20 4.93
N THR A 9 -24.36 7.44 4.63
CA THR A 9 -23.42 7.75 3.55
C THR A 9 -22.02 7.98 4.13
N VAL A 10 -21.08 7.07 3.83
CA VAL A 10 -19.71 7.17 4.34
C VAL A 10 -18.99 8.37 3.71
N PRO A 11 -18.44 9.32 4.47
CA PRO A 11 -17.64 10.42 3.93
C PRO A 11 -16.44 9.92 3.10
N ALA A 12 -16.17 10.53 1.95
CA ALA A 12 -15.04 10.11 1.11
C ALA A 12 -13.70 10.21 1.85
N GLY A 13 -13.52 11.27 2.66
CA GLY A 13 -12.31 11.47 3.48
C GLY A 13 -12.12 10.46 4.61
N SER A 14 -13.17 9.77 5.07
CA SER A 14 -13.05 8.77 6.13
C SER A 14 -12.69 7.38 5.62
N MET A 15 -12.61 7.16 4.31
CA MET A 15 -12.30 5.85 3.73
C MET A 15 -10.91 5.33 4.16
N ILE A 16 -9.95 6.23 4.42
CA ILE A 16 -8.61 5.89 4.92
C ILE A 16 -8.63 5.22 6.31
N VAL A 17 -9.68 5.47 7.10
CA VAL A 17 -9.85 4.85 8.42
C VAL A 17 -9.97 3.33 8.29
N GLY A 18 -10.53 2.82 7.18
CA GLY A 18 -10.57 1.39 6.90
C GLY A 18 -9.18 0.77 6.84
N THR A 19 -8.21 1.45 6.23
CA THR A 19 -6.81 1.01 6.20
C THR A 19 -6.22 0.99 7.61
N LEU A 20 -6.45 2.03 8.43
CA LEU A 20 -5.95 2.10 9.81
C LEU A 20 -6.52 0.97 10.68
N ILE A 21 -7.82 0.70 10.58
CA ILE A 21 -8.47 -0.41 11.28
C ILE A 21 -7.86 -1.75 10.84
N SER A 22 -7.64 -1.92 9.53
CA SER A 22 -6.98 -3.12 9.00
C SER A 22 -5.59 -3.31 9.59
N VAL A 23 -4.77 -2.25 9.65
CA VAL A 23 -3.44 -2.31 10.27
C VAL A 23 -3.51 -2.81 11.71
N VAL A 24 -4.42 -2.25 12.54
CA VAL A 24 -4.56 -2.65 13.94
C VAL A 24 -4.97 -4.12 14.07
N ILE A 25 -5.95 -4.57 13.26
CA ILE A 25 -6.41 -5.96 13.26
C ILE A 25 -5.27 -6.90 12.84
N PHE A 26 -4.57 -6.57 11.74
CA PHE A 26 -3.48 -7.40 11.23
C PHE A 26 -2.27 -7.44 12.15
N LEU A 27 -1.93 -6.34 12.84
CA LEU A 27 -0.90 -6.35 13.88
C LEU A 27 -1.28 -7.31 15.02
N GLY A 28 -2.52 -7.25 15.50
CA GLY A 28 -3.02 -8.18 16.51
C GLY A 28 -2.98 -9.64 16.04
N LEU A 29 -3.36 -9.90 14.79
CA LEU A 29 -3.29 -11.22 14.17
C LEU A 29 -1.84 -11.69 13.99
N LEU A 30 -0.93 -10.79 13.63
CA LEU A 30 0.48 -11.07 13.45
C LEU A 30 1.09 -11.59 14.75
N ASP A 31 0.90 -10.84 15.84
CA ASP A 31 1.47 -11.14 17.14
C ASP A 31 0.86 -12.38 17.80
N ARG A 32 -0.47 -12.54 17.67
CA ARG A 32 -1.20 -13.61 18.36
C ARG A 32 -1.29 -14.91 17.58
N VAL A 33 -1.25 -14.87 16.25
CA VAL A 33 -1.52 -16.03 15.40
C VAL A 33 -0.38 -16.31 14.44
N LEU A 34 0.00 -15.37 13.57
CA LEU A 34 0.94 -15.65 12.48
C LEU A 34 2.35 -15.96 13.00
N LEU A 35 2.91 -15.16 13.91
CA LEU A 35 4.24 -15.39 14.48
C LEU A 35 4.33 -16.71 15.28
N PRO A 36 3.41 -17.03 16.21
CA PRO A 36 3.47 -18.31 16.92
C PRO A 36 3.21 -19.50 15.99
N LEU A 37 2.33 -19.38 15.00
CA LEU A 37 2.10 -20.43 14.01
C LEU A 37 3.35 -20.66 13.16
N TRP A 38 3.98 -19.59 12.69
CA TRP A 38 5.23 -19.65 11.93
C TRP A 38 6.31 -20.39 12.74
N ARG A 39 6.52 -20.00 14.00
CA ARG A 39 7.46 -20.68 14.89
C ARG A 39 7.15 -22.17 15.08
N ARG A 40 5.87 -22.55 15.13
CA ARG A 40 5.46 -23.96 15.22
C ARG A 40 5.75 -24.75 13.94
N VAL A 41 5.60 -24.13 12.78
CA VAL A 41 5.74 -24.79 11.48
C VAL A 41 7.19 -24.85 11.01
N THR A 42 7.92 -23.74 11.07
CA THR A 42 9.30 -23.65 10.55
C THR A 42 10.37 -23.82 11.62
N GLY A 43 10.01 -23.77 12.91
CA GLY A 43 10.95 -23.88 14.02
C GLY A 43 11.83 -22.64 14.26
N HIS A 44 11.72 -21.59 13.44
CA HIS A 44 12.49 -20.35 13.59
C HIS A 44 11.60 -19.11 13.43
N THR A 45 12.04 -17.95 13.92
CA THR A 45 11.35 -16.68 13.68
C THR A 45 11.55 -16.22 12.23
N PRO A 46 10.51 -15.62 11.58
CA PRO A 46 10.70 -15.02 10.27
C PRO A 46 11.72 -13.88 10.38
N THR A 47 12.58 -13.73 9.37
CA THR A 47 13.57 -12.66 9.38
C THR A 47 12.90 -11.31 9.07
N PRO A 48 13.45 -10.18 9.56
CA PRO A 48 12.91 -8.88 9.23
C PRO A 48 12.82 -8.62 7.72
N LEU A 49 13.79 -9.09 6.92
CA LEU A 49 13.76 -8.97 5.46
C LEU A 49 12.61 -9.77 4.83
N GLN A 50 12.28 -10.95 5.35
CA GLN A 50 11.15 -11.74 4.87
C GLN A 50 9.81 -11.04 5.13
N LEU A 51 9.64 -10.44 6.31
CA LEU A 51 8.44 -9.69 6.66
C LEU A 51 8.31 -8.40 5.84
N VAL A 52 9.41 -7.66 5.64
CA VAL A 52 9.45 -6.50 4.73
C VAL A 52 9.05 -6.90 3.31
N GLY A 53 9.61 -8.00 2.79
CA GLY A 53 9.28 -8.50 1.46
C GLY A 53 7.82 -8.95 1.32
N ALA A 54 7.29 -9.67 2.33
CA ALA A 54 5.88 -10.06 2.34
C ALA A 54 4.95 -8.84 2.37
N GLY A 55 5.28 -7.82 3.15
CA GLY A 55 4.54 -6.56 3.19
C GLY A 55 4.54 -5.84 1.85
N GLN A 56 5.71 -5.71 1.20
CA GLN A 56 5.81 -5.12 -0.13
C GLN A 56 5.02 -5.89 -1.19
N ALA A 57 5.02 -7.22 -1.15
CA ALA A 57 4.22 -8.05 -2.05
C ALA A 57 2.70 -7.78 -1.87
N LEU A 58 2.22 -7.68 -0.64
CA LEU A 58 0.83 -7.31 -0.35
C LEU A 58 0.51 -5.90 -0.84
N THR A 59 1.43 -4.94 -0.71
CA THR A 59 1.25 -3.58 -1.25
C THR A 59 1.11 -3.59 -2.78
N VAL A 60 1.89 -4.41 -3.50
CA VAL A 60 1.73 -4.59 -4.96
C VAL A 60 0.34 -5.15 -5.28
N LEU A 61 -0.09 -6.19 -4.56
CA LEU A 61 -1.41 -6.81 -4.75
C LEU A 61 -2.56 -5.82 -4.46
N SER A 62 -2.44 -5.01 -3.41
CA SER A 62 -3.41 -3.97 -3.09
C SER A 62 -3.49 -2.92 -4.20
N MET A 63 -2.36 -2.44 -4.72
CA MET A 63 -2.36 -1.45 -5.80
C MET A 63 -2.97 -2.01 -7.09
N ALA A 64 -2.66 -3.28 -7.42
CA ALA A 64 -3.28 -3.98 -8.54
C ALA A 64 -4.81 -4.13 -8.36
N ALA A 65 -5.26 -4.50 -7.15
CA ALA A 65 -6.67 -4.60 -6.84
C ALA A 65 -7.40 -3.24 -6.95
N SER A 66 -6.78 -2.15 -6.48
CA SER A 66 -7.31 -0.79 -6.66
C SER A 66 -7.41 -0.41 -8.14
N ALA A 67 -6.42 -0.77 -8.96
CA ALA A 67 -6.45 -0.54 -10.41
C ALA A 67 -7.62 -1.27 -11.09
N LEU A 68 -7.90 -2.51 -10.66
CA LEU A 68 -9.03 -3.30 -11.17
C LEU A 68 -10.38 -2.70 -10.76
N VAL A 69 -10.53 -2.31 -9.49
CA VAL A 69 -11.76 -1.66 -9.00
C VAL A 69 -12.03 -0.35 -9.75
N GLU A 70 -10.99 0.44 -10.02
CA GLU A 70 -11.12 1.69 -10.78
C GLU A 70 -11.44 1.45 -12.26
N ARG A 71 -10.92 0.37 -12.84
CA ARG A 71 -11.28 -0.06 -14.19
C ARG A 71 -12.76 -0.40 -14.30
N GLU A 72 -13.31 -1.16 -13.34
CA GLU A 72 -14.74 -1.48 -13.29
C GLU A 72 -15.60 -0.22 -13.10
N ARG A 73 -15.16 0.72 -12.25
CA ARG A 73 -15.83 2.01 -12.07
C ARG A 73 -15.90 2.79 -13.38
N THR A 74 -14.76 2.91 -14.07
CA THR A 74 -14.63 3.66 -15.32
C THR A 74 -15.40 3.00 -16.46
N ALA A 75 -15.39 1.67 -16.55
CA ALA A 75 -16.19 0.91 -17.50
C ALA A 75 -17.70 1.19 -17.31
N THR A 76 -18.15 1.27 -16.05
CA THR A 76 -19.55 1.60 -15.74
C THR A 76 -19.91 3.03 -16.16
N VAL A 77 -19.02 4.01 -15.93
CA VAL A 77 -19.21 5.40 -16.39
C VAL A 77 -19.36 5.46 -17.91
N ARG A 78 -18.47 4.75 -18.64
CA ARG A 78 -18.49 4.67 -20.11
C ARG A 78 -19.74 4.03 -20.65
N ALA A 79 -20.18 2.92 -20.05
CA ALA A 79 -21.38 2.22 -20.46
C ALA A 79 -22.64 3.10 -20.37
N HIS A 80 -22.68 4.04 -19.43
CA HIS A 80 -23.80 4.97 -19.26
C HIS A 80 -23.61 6.30 -20.02
N GLY A 81 -22.49 6.48 -20.73
CA GLY A 81 -22.19 7.70 -21.48
C GLY A 81 -21.97 8.94 -20.61
N GLN A 82 -21.64 8.77 -19.32
CA GLN A 82 -21.58 9.86 -18.33
C GLN A 82 -20.15 10.38 -18.09
N GLU A 83 -19.23 10.19 -19.03
CA GLU A 83 -17.85 10.69 -18.89
C GLU A 83 -17.80 12.22 -18.74
N GLY A 84 -18.74 12.94 -19.36
CA GLY A 84 -18.82 14.40 -19.34
C GLY A 84 -19.52 15.01 -18.13
N ASP A 85 -20.23 14.22 -17.32
CA ASP A 85 -20.98 14.72 -16.16
C ASP A 85 -20.17 14.53 -14.86
N PRO A 86 -19.65 15.61 -14.25
CA PRO A 86 -18.91 15.53 -12.99
C PRO A 86 -19.80 15.23 -11.76
N ALA A 87 -21.11 15.44 -11.86
CA ALA A 87 -22.05 15.19 -10.76
C ALA A 87 -22.54 13.74 -10.73
N TRP A 88 -22.36 13.00 -11.83
CA TRP A 88 -22.82 11.62 -11.93
C TRP A 88 -22.03 10.67 -11.02
N VAL A 89 -22.74 9.84 -10.26
CA VAL A 89 -22.16 8.88 -9.34
C VAL A 89 -22.28 7.48 -9.92
N SER A 90 -21.13 6.84 -10.17
CA SER A 90 -21.10 5.42 -10.57
C SER A 90 -21.83 4.55 -9.54
N PRO A 91 -22.75 3.67 -9.97
CA PRO A 91 -23.53 2.78 -9.09
C PRO A 91 -22.66 1.71 -8.41
N LEU A 92 -21.37 1.61 -8.78
CA LEU A 92 -20.43 0.75 -8.11
C LEU A 92 -20.28 1.17 -6.64
N SER A 93 -20.54 0.23 -5.72
CA SER A 93 -20.42 0.47 -4.28
C SER A 93 -18.97 0.77 -3.88
N ALA A 94 -18.79 1.76 -3.03
CA ALA A 94 -17.50 2.10 -2.42
C ALA A 94 -16.96 0.95 -1.54
N MET A 95 -17.78 -0.02 -1.17
CA MET A 95 -17.36 -1.21 -0.41
C MET A 95 -16.34 -2.08 -1.17
N TRP A 96 -16.29 -1.98 -2.50
CA TRP A 96 -15.25 -2.65 -3.30
C TRP A 96 -13.83 -2.19 -2.94
N LEU A 97 -13.67 -0.97 -2.41
CA LEU A 97 -12.38 -0.44 -1.94
C LEU A 97 -11.94 -1.02 -0.58
N VAL A 98 -12.85 -1.63 0.17
CA VAL A 98 -12.53 -2.23 1.48
C VAL A 98 -11.51 -3.34 1.32
N LEU A 99 -11.61 -4.17 0.27
CA LEU A 99 -10.67 -5.25 0.04
C LEU A 99 -9.24 -4.74 -0.27
N PRO A 100 -9.02 -3.85 -1.27
CA PRO A 100 -7.71 -3.23 -1.48
C PRO A 100 -7.14 -2.54 -0.24
N PHE A 101 -7.96 -1.83 0.54
CA PHE A 101 -7.52 -1.18 1.78
C PHE A 101 -7.18 -2.16 2.90
N ALA A 102 -7.92 -3.27 3.00
CA ALA A 102 -7.61 -4.33 3.94
C ALA A 102 -6.23 -4.94 3.62
N VAL A 103 -5.98 -5.27 2.35
CA VAL A 103 -4.69 -5.81 1.89
C VAL A 103 -3.56 -4.78 2.08
N ALA A 104 -3.79 -3.51 1.79
CA ALA A 104 -2.82 -2.44 2.07
C ALA A 104 -2.45 -2.38 3.55
N GLY A 105 -3.45 -2.41 4.43
CA GLY A 105 -3.23 -2.40 5.88
C GLY A 105 -2.48 -3.64 6.38
N ALA A 106 -2.76 -4.81 5.81
CA ALA A 106 -2.00 -6.03 6.09
C ALA A 106 -0.53 -5.91 5.66
N GLY A 107 -0.30 -5.35 4.48
CA GLY A 107 1.04 -5.07 3.96
C GLY A 107 1.82 -4.13 4.86
N GLU A 108 1.19 -3.04 5.29
CA GLU A 108 1.80 -2.05 6.19
C GLU A 108 2.12 -2.62 7.57
N ALA A 109 1.21 -3.43 8.13
CA ALA A 109 1.40 -4.11 9.41
C ALA A 109 2.61 -5.08 9.40
N LEU A 110 2.92 -5.68 8.25
CA LEU A 110 4.10 -6.54 8.06
C LEU A 110 5.37 -5.73 7.78
N HIS A 111 5.25 -4.75 6.89
CA HIS A 111 6.37 -3.97 6.37
C HIS A 111 6.97 -3.05 7.44
N PHE A 112 6.16 -2.21 8.05
CA PHE A 112 6.64 -1.10 8.88
C PHE A 112 7.40 -1.57 10.13
N PRO A 113 6.86 -2.48 10.98
CA PRO A 113 7.57 -2.94 12.17
C PRO A 113 8.84 -3.74 11.83
N ALA A 114 8.80 -4.51 10.73
CA ALA A 114 9.94 -5.30 10.28
C ALA A 114 11.08 -4.42 9.76
N GLN A 115 10.76 -3.36 9.02
CA GLN A 115 11.76 -2.39 8.55
C GLN A 115 12.40 -1.66 9.74
N VAL A 116 11.61 -1.29 10.76
CA VAL A 116 12.11 -0.68 12.00
C VAL A 116 13.05 -1.64 12.73
N THR A 117 12.65 -2.90 12.87
CA THR A 117 13.46 -3.95 13.50
C THR A 117 14.77 -4.17 12.77
N LEU A 118 14.75 -4.20 11.43
CA LEU A 118 15.94 -4.36 10.61
C LEU A 118 16.95 -3.23 10.86
N TYR A 119 16.49 -1.96 10.84
CA TYR A 119 17.36 -0.83 11.13
C TYR A 119 17.91 -0.87 12.55
N TYR A 120 17.07 -1.21 13.53
CA TYR A 120 17.52 -1.36 14.92
C TYR A 120 18.55 -2.47 15.13
N GLN A 121 18.50 -3.54 14.34
CA GLN A 121 19.41 -4.69 14.45
C GLN A 121 20.72 -4.48 13.70
N GLU A 122 20.70 -3.78 12.57
CA GLU A 122 21.87 -3.63 11.69
C GLU A 122 22.62 -2.31 11.91
N PHE A 123 22.01 -1.32 12.59
CA PHE A 123 22.71 -0.08 12.91
C PHE A 123 23.72 -0.27 14.03
N PRO A 124 24.89 0.40 13.96
CA PRO A 124 25.85 0.36 15.05
C PRO A 124 25.24 0.98 16.32
N PRO A 125 25.65 0.55 17.53
CA PRO A 125 25.05 0.98 18.79
C PRO A 125 24.96 2.50 18.96
N SER A 126 25.95 3.25 18.45
CA SER A 126 26.00 4.71 18.50
C SER A 126 24.96 5.42 17.61
N LEU A 127 24.43 4.75 16.58
CA LEU A 127 23.44 5.30 15.65
C LEU A 127 22.05 4.69 15.83
N LYS A 128 21.86 3.86 16.85
CA LYS A 128 20.60 3.15 17.10
C LYS A 128 19.42 4.10 17.31
N ASN A 129 19.65 5.27 17.92
CA ASN A 129 18.64 6.32 18.08
C ASN A 129 18.35 7.09 16.77
N THR A 130 19.24 7.03 15.79
CA THR A 130 19.05 7.65 14.45
C THR A 130 18.13 6.81 13.56
N ALA A 131 17.93 5.52 13.88
CA ALA A 131 17.10 4.61 13.11
C ALA A 131 15.63 5.08 12.96
N THR A 132 15.05 5.65 14.01
CA THR A 132 13.69 6.24 13.97
C THR A 132 13.63 7.51 13.12
N GLY A 133 14.66 8.35 13.19
CA GLY A 133 14.80 9.52 12.33
C GLY A 133 14.89 9.14 10.85
N MET A 134 15.63 8.08 10.53
CA MET A 134 15.74 7.58 9.17
C MET A 134 14.39 7.10 8.61
N MET A 135 13.56 6.47 9.43
CA MET A 135 12.20 6.08 9.03
C MET A 135 11.32 7.28 8.68
N ALA A 136 11.30 8.29 9.55
CA ALA A 136 10.55 9.51 9.30
C ALA A 136 11.00 10.19 7.99
N MET A 137 12.32 10.20 7.73
CA MET A 137 12.89 10.72 6.49
C MET A 137 12.45 9.93 5.25
N ILE A 138 12.44 8.59 5.31
CA ILE A 138 11.98 7.73 4.20
C ILE A 138 10.50 7.98 3.91
N VAL A 139 9.67 8.08 4.96
CA VAL A 139 8.24 8.40 4.81
C VAL A 139 8.04 9.78 4.19
N ALA A 140 8.76 10.79 4.66
CA ALA A 140 8.71 12.15 4.09
C ALA A 140 9.12 12.16 2.62
N LEU A 141 10.21 11.47 2.27
CA LEU A 141 10.65 11.32 0.88
C LEU A 141 9.58 10.63 0.02
N GLY A 142 8.89 9.63 0.56
CA GLY A 142 7.75 8.97 -0.09
C GLY A 142 6.63 9.94 -0.44
N PHE A 143 6.24 10.82 0.48
CA PHE A 143 5.22 11.85 0.23
C PHE A 143 5.66 12.86 -0.84
N TYR A 144 6.91 13.31 -0.79
CA TYR A 144 7.46 14.20 -1.82
C TYR A 144 7.51 13.53 -3.19
N LEU A 145 7.94 12.27 -3.26
CA LEU A 145 8.00 11.51 -4.51
C LEU A 145 6.61 11.27 -5.09
N SER A 146 5.62 10.96 -4.23
CA SER A 146 4.22 10.85 -4.65
C SER A 146 3.70 12.16 -5.25
N THR A 147 4.02 13.30 -4.63
CA THR A 147 3.61 14.63 -5.13
C THR A 147 4.30 14.96 -6.45
N ALA A 148 5.59 14.67 -6.57
CA ALA A 148 6.34 14.85 -7.81
C ALA A 148 5.79 13.96 -8.94
N LEU A 149 5.48 12.69 -8.65
CA LEU A 149 4.90 11.76 -9.61
C LEU A 149 3.56 12.27 -10.15
N VAL A 150 2.64 12.69 -9.28
CA VAL A 150 1.34 13.23 -9.70
C VAL A 150 1.52 14.48 -10.57
N ASN A 151 2.41 15.40 -10.19
CA ASN A 151 2.71 16.58 -11.00
C ASN A 151 3.27 16.22 -12.39
N ILE A 152 4.15 15.23 -12.47
CA ILE A 152 4.70 14.75 -13.75
C ILE A 152 3.59 14.15 -14.61
N VAL A 153 2.73 13.30 -14.03
CA VAL A 153 1.61 12.68 -14.75
C VAL A 153 0.63 13.74 -15.27
N GLN A 154 0.29 14.74 -14.46
CA GLN A 154 -0.59 15.85 -14.88
C GLN A 154 0.00 16.68 -16.03
N ARG A 155 1.32 16.88 -16.06
CA ARG A 155 1.99 17.64 -17.13
C ARG A 155 2.21 16.82 -18.40
N ALA A 156 2.52 15.54 -18.26
CA ALA A 156 2.89 14.67 -19.37
C ALA A 156 1.69 13.97 -20.02
N THR A 157 0.57 13.84 -19.31
CA THR A 157 -0.58 13.06 -19.77
C THR A 157 -1.90 13.78 -19.51
N THR A 158 -2.94 13.40 -20.25
CA THR A 158 -4.33 13.84 -20.02
C THR A 158 -5.09 12.92 -19.06
N TRP A 159 -4.39 12.12 -18.24
CA TRP A 159 -5.02 11.12 -17.38
C TRP A 159 -5.76 11.70 -16.18
N LEU A 160 -5.38 12.89 -15.72
CA LEU A 160 -5.91 13.53 -14.51
C LEU A 160 -6.56 14.90 -14.82
N PRO A 161 -7.66 14.95 -15.59
CA PRO A 161 -8.49 16.14 -15.71
C PRO A 161 -9.27 16.40 -14.41
N ASP A 162 -9.75 17.63 -14.21
CA ASP A 162 -10.55 18.01 -13.03
C ASP A 162 -11.84 17.19 -12.89
N ASN A 163 -12.38 16.68 -14.00
CA ASN A 163 -13.52 15.78 -14.00
C ASN A 163 -13.08 14.33 -13.71
N MET A 164 -13.40 13.84 -12.51
CA MET A 164 -13.10 12.47 -12.07
C MET A 164 -13.74 11.39 -12.95
N ASN A 165 -14.91 11.63 -13.56
CA ASN A 165 -15.55 10.68 -14.46
C ASN A 165 -14.88 10.60 -15.83
N ALA A 166 -14.21 11.66 -16.27
CA ALA A 166 -13.36 11.66 -17.46
C ALA A 166 -11.91 11.20 -17.16
N SER A 167 -11.54 11.12 -15.87
CA SER A 167 -10.19 10.77 -15.47
C SER A 167 -9.86 9.31 -15.77
N ARG A 168 -8.62 9.06 -16.20
CA ARG A 168 -8.06 7.71 -16.40
C ARG A 168 -7.24 7.31 -15.19
N LEU A 169 -7.86 7.36 -14.01
CA LEU A 169 -7.20 7.05 -12.74
C LEU A 169 -6.68 5.60 -12.71
N GLU A 170 -7.32 4.69 -13.45
CA GLU A 170 -6.86 3.32 -13.70
C GLU A 170 -5.41 3.27 -14.21
N ASN A 171 -5.00 4.17 -15.11
CA ASN A 171 -3.65 4.21 -15.66
C ASN A 171 -2.63 4.64 -14.60
N LEU A 172 -3.00 5.58 -13.72
CA LEU A 172 -2.15 6.00 -12.61
C LEU A 172 -1.95 4.83 -11.62
N TYR A 173 -3.01 4.08 -11.30
CA TYR A 173 -2.88 2.91 -10.43
C TYR A 173 -2.06 1.78 -11.06
N TRP A 174 -2.17 1.54 -12.37
CA TRP A 174 -1.29 0.60 -13.07
C TRP A 174 0.18 1.07 -13.09
N LEU A 175 0.43 2.36 -13.31
CA LEU A 175 1.77 2.94 -13.23
C LEU A 175 2.38 2.75 -11.83
N LEU A 176 1.60 3.04 -10.78
CA LEU A 176 2.02 2.83 -9.39
C LEU A 176 2.26 1.35 -9.09
N THR A 177 1.39 0.45 -9.58
CA THR A 177 1.56 -1.00 -9.42
C THR A 177 2.88 -1.45 -10.04
N LEU A 178 3.20 -1.01 -11.27
CA LEU A 178 4.46 -1.32 -11.93
C LEU A 178 5.66 -0.78 -11.13
N LEU A 179 5.58 0.47 -10.67
CA LEU A 179 6.67 1.09 -9.91
C LEU A 179 6.96 0.37 -8.59
N VAL A 180 5.91 0.01 -7.84
CA VAL A 180 6.04 -0.74 -6.59
C VAL A 180 6.50 -2.19 -6.87
N ALA A 181 6.06 -2.81 -7.95
CA ALA A 181 6.53 -4.15 -8.35
C ALA A 181 8.02 -4.15 -8.74
N LEU A 182 8.49 -3.11 -9.46
CA LEU A 182 9.90 -2.92 -9.76
C LEU A 182 10.71 -2.68 -8.49
N ASN A 183 10.20 -1.86 -7.56
CA ASN A 183 10.81 -1.65 -6.25
C ASN A 183 10.92 -2.95 -5.46
N PHE A 184 9.87 -3.79 -5.46
CA PHE A 184 9.89 -5.10 -4.83
C PHE A 184 10.92 -6.04 -5.49
N GLY A 185 11.01 -6.06 -6.82
CA GLY A 185 12.04 -6.83 -7.53
C GLY A 185 13.47 -6.39 -7.19
N TYR A 186 13.68 -5.08 -7.09
CA TYR A 186 14.94 -4.51 -6.62
C TYR A 186 15.23 -4.92 -5.17
N PHE A 187 14.25 -4.81 -4.28
CA PHE A 187 14.36 -5.24 -2.88
C PHE A 187 14.73 -6.71 -2.76
N LEU A 188 14.10 -7.60 -3.53
CA LEU A 188 14.44 -9.03 -3.54
C LEU A 188 15.88 -9.28 -3.99
N THR A 189 16.36 -8.52 -4.97
CA THR A 189 17.75 -8.61 -5.44
C THR A 189 18.72 -8.18 -4.34
N CYS A 190 18.45 -7.05 -3.69
CA CYS A 190 19.24 -6.59 -2.54
C CYS A 190 19.19 -7.58 -1.38
N ALA A 191 18.01 -8.11 -1.02
CA ALA A 191 17.84 -9.05 0.08
C ALA A 191 18.58 -10.37 -0.16
N LYS A 192 18.68 -10.85 -1.41
CA LYS A 192 19.48 -12.02 -1.76
C LYS A 192 20.98 -11.79 -1.64
N LEU A 193 21.45 -10.59 -1.98
CA LEU A 193 22.87 -10.20 -1.90
C LEU A 193 23.27 -9.79 -0.48
N TYR A 194 22.29 -9.46 0.37
CA TYR A 194 22.51 -9.00 1.73
C TYR A 194 22.93 -10.16 2.64
N ARG A 195 24.12 -10.06 3.23
CA ARG A 195 24.55 -10.95 4.32
C ARG A 195 24.29 -10.24 5.64
N TYR A 196 23.47 -10.85 6.49
CA TYR A 196 23.27 -10.42 7.86
C TYR A 196 24.62 -10.30 8.58
N GLN A 197 24.92 -9.13 9.14
CA GLN A 197 26.18 -8.91 9.86
C GLN A 197 26.13 -9.46 11.29
N ASN A 198 24.94 -9.73 11.85
CA ASN A 198 24.74 -10.06 13.26
C ASN A 198 24.28 -11.50 13.57
N ILE A 199 24.37 -12.46 12.64
CA ILE A 199 24.24 -13.89 12.97
C ILE A 199 25.64 -14.51 13.02
N GLY A 200 26.34 -14.28 14.13
CA GLY A 200 27.70 -14.78 14.32
C GLY A 200 28.51 -14.12 15.43
N LYS A 201 27.98 -14.07 16.66
CA LYS A 201 28.75 -14.25 17.90
C LYS A 201 27.89 -15.02 18.89
#